data_AF-A0A9Q5Z6C2-F1
#
_entry.id   AF-A0A9Q5Z6C2-F1
#
_cell.length_a   1.000
_cell.length_b   1.000
_cell.length_c   1.000
_cell.angle_alpha   90.00
_cell.angle_beta   90.00
_cell.angle_gamma   90.00
#
_symmetry.space_group_name_H-M   'P 1'
#
loop_
_entity.id
_entity.type
_entity.pdbx_description
1 polymer ?
#
loop_
_entity_poly.entity_id
_entity_poly.type
_entity_poly.pdbx_seq_one_letter_code
_entity_poly.pdbx_strand_id
1 'polypeptide(L)'
;MQTLTLQQLFGVNAVQTATELVIKKADLVAVSLTPASNNRAEQLLVAILLKALENFQGSITDEDGNYVTDQNNLPIEYDNRNLWELLEIIKWGLYVPEKYTDRIRHQIIIHSYTHEV
;
A
#
# COMPACT_ATOMS: atom_id res chain seq x y z
N MET A 1 3.94 8.32 17.62
CA MET A 1 3.51 7.29 16.64
C MET A 1 4.48 6.13 16.74
N GLN A 2 3.98 4.94 17.06
CA GLN A 2 4.80 3.72 17.00
C GLN A 2 4.99 3.37 15.51
N THR A 3 6.23 3.25 15.07
CA THR A 3 6.56 2.86 13.70
C THR A 3 6.28 1.37 13.54
N LEU A 4 5.40 0.99 12.61
CA LEU A 4 5.16 -0.42 12.28
C LEU A 4 6.44 -1.07 11.75
N THR A 5 6.71 -2.30 12.17
CA THR A 5 7.82 -3.09 11.62
C THR A 5 7.50 -3.57 10.21
N LEU A 6 8.54 -3.95 9.46
CA LEU A 6 8.40 -4.52 8.12
C LEU A 6 7.45 -5.73 8.13
N GLN A 7 7.56 -6.58 9.15
CA GLN A 7 6.75 -7.79 9.28
C GLN A 7 5.31 -7.50 9.66
N GLN A 8 5.07 -6.45 10.45
CA GLN A 8 3.70 -6.00 10.76
C GLN A 8 3.02 -5.46 9.49
N LEU A 9 3.76 -4.75 8.64
CA LEU A 9 3.21 -4.15 7.44
C LEU A 9 3.00 -5.17 6.30
N PHE A 10 3.99 -6.01 6.02
CA PHE A 10 3.99 -6.88 4.83
C PHE A 10 3.88 -8.39 5.13
N GLY A 11 3.86 -8.77 6.41
CA GLY A 11 3.72 -10.16 6.87
C GLY A 11 5.00 -10.75 7.46
N VAL A 12 4.83 -11.86 8.20
CA VAL A 12 5.88 -12.46 9.04
C VAL A 12 7.12 -12.89 8.25
N ASN A 13 6.98 -13.23 6.97
CA ASN A 13 8.11 -13.66 6.14
C ASN A 13 8.74 -12.51 5.34
N ALA A 14 8.34 -11.27 5.59
CA ALA A 14 8.97 -10.10 4.99
C ALA A 14 10.37 -9.89 5.60
N VAL A 15 11.37 -9.75 4.73
CA VAL A 15 12.77 -9.53 5.12
C VAL A 15 13.38 -8.40 4.32
N GLN A 16 14.23 -7.62 4.97
CA GLN A 16 15.03 -6.58 4.35
C GLN A 16 16.49 -6.80 4.72
N THR A 17 17.35 -6.78 3.71
CA THR A 17 18.81 -6.81 3.85
C THR A 17 19.37 -5.51 3.27
N ALA A 18 20.70 -5.38 3.23
CA ALA A 18 21.36 -4.22 2.62
C ALA A 18 21.06 -4.09 1.12
N THR A 19 20.69 -5.18 0.44
CA THR A 19 20.52 -5.23 -1.02
C THR A 19 19.14 -5.67 -1.47
N GLU A 20 18.36 -6.26 -0.59
CA GLU A 20 17.10 -6.90 -0.96
C GLU A 20 15.97 -6.50 -0.01
N LEU A 21 14.77 -6.34 -0.59
CA LEU A 21 13.51 -6.33 0.13
C LEU A 21 12.66 -7.48 -0.45
N VAL A 22 12.36 -8.47 0.37
CA VAL A 22 11.64 -9.67 -0.04
C VAL A 22 10.33 -9.76 0.73
N ILE A 23 9.21 -9.70 -0.01
CA ILE A 23 7.87 -9.97 0.48
C ILE A 23 7.42 -11.29 -0.15
N LYS A 24 7.04 -12.28 0.66
CA LYS A 24 6.60 -13.58 0.14
C LYS A 24 5.16 -13.46 -0.37
N LYS A 25 4.86 -14.05 -1.53
CA LYS A 25 3.49 -14.08 -2.07
C LYS A 25 2.48 -14.72 -1.11
N ALA A 26 2.94 -15.65 -0.26
CA ALA A 26 2.12 -16.27 0.78
C ALA A 26 1.58 -15.26 1.80
N ASP A 27 2.31 -14.19 2.09
CA ASP A 27 1.88 -13.14 3.03
C ASP A 27 0.84 -12.18 2.41
N LEU A 28 0.67 -12.23 1.09
CA LEU A 28 -0.28 -11.42 0.32
C LEU A 28 -1.60 -12.15 0.04
N VAL A 29 -1.78 -13.37 0.55
CA VAL A 29 -3.03 -14.14 0.38
C VAL A 29 -4.21 -13.44 1.05
N ALA A 30 -3.97 -12.75 2.18
CA ALA A 30 -4.98 -11.98 2.92
C ALA A 30 -5.67 -10.92 2.04
N VAL A 31 -4.94 -10.35 1.09
CA VAL A 31 -5.44 -9.34 0.15
C VAL A 31 -5.84 -9.92 -1.21
N SER A 32 -6.22 -11.20 -1.23
CA SER A 32 -6.72 -11.93 -2.41
C SER A 32 -5.71 -12.16 -3.53
N LEU A 33 -4.40 -12.07 -3.27
CA LEU A 33 -3.41 -12.57 -4.23
C LEU A 33 -3.35 -14.10 -4.16
N THR A 34 -3.80 -14.77 -5.22
CA THR A 34 -3.55 -16.21 -5.37
C THR A 34 -2.07 -16.43 -5.69
N PRO A 35 -1.30 -17.14 -4.85
CA PRO A 35 0.11 -17.41 -5.12
C PRO A 35 0.21 -18.37 -6.31
N ALA A 36 0.49 -17.82 -7.49
CA ALA A 36 0.76 -18.60 -8.69
C ALA A 36 2.27 -18.63 -8.95
N SER A 37 2.73 -19.52 -9.82
CA SER A 37 4.12 -19.49 -10.30
C SER A 37 4.45 -18.12 -10.93
N ASN A 38 3.52 -17.58 -11.73
CA ASN A 38 3.65 -16.28 -12.37
C ASN A 38 2.40 -15.40 -12.15
N ASN A 39 2.54 -14.36 -11.33
CA ASN A 39 1.55 -13.29 -11.22
C ASN A 39 2.05 -12.11 -12.07
N ARG A 40 1.13 -11.36 -12.69
CA ARG A 40 1.51 -10.15 -13.43
C ARG A 40 2.07 -9.10 -12.48
N ALA A 41 2.97 -8.24 -12.98
CA ALA A 41 3.60 -7.19 -12.18
C ALA A 41 2.55 -6.27 -11.52
N GLU A 42 1.48 -5.92 -12.23
CA GLU A 42 0.39 -5.09 -11.73
C GLU A 42 -0.36 -5.76 -10.57
N GLN A 43 -0.54 -7.09 -10.64
CA GLN A 43 -1.19 -7.84 -9.55
C GLN A 43 -0.33 -7.85 -8.29
N LEU A 44 0.98 -8.00 -8.45
CA LEU A 44 1.93 -7.95 -7.34
C LEU A 44 1.95 -6.56 -6.69
N LEU A 45 1.99 -5.50 -7.50
CA LEU A 45 1.95 -4.12 -7.02
C LEU A 45 0.67 -3.83 -6.25
N VAL A 46 -0.50 -4.17 -6.81
CA VAL A 46 -1.79 -3.96 -6.16
C VAL A 46 -1.88 -4.73 -4.85
N ALA A 47 -1.41 -5.99 -4.81
CA ALA A 47 -1.39 -6.78 -3.58
C ALA A 47 -0.52 -6.14 -2.49
N ILE A 48 0.67 -5.63 -2.83
CA ILE A 48 1.53 -4.93 -1.85
C ILE A 48 0.84 -3.68 -1.30
N LEU A 49 0.19 -2.89 -2.15
CA LEU A 49 -0.53 -1.69 -1.74
C LEU A 49 -1.72 -2.02 -0.83
N LEU A 50 -2.56 -2.99 -1.23
CA LEU A 50 -3.68 -3.44 -0.41
C LEU A 50 -3.19 -3.96 0.95
N LYS A 51 -2.04 -4.67 0.98
CA LYS A 51 -1.48 -5.20 2.22
C LYS A 51 -1.02 -4.10 3.17
N ALA A 52 -0.38 -3.06 2.63
CA ALA A 52 -0.03 -1.89 3.41
C ALA A 52 -1.28 -1.19 3.96
N LEU A 53 -2.34 -1.06 3.15
CA LEU A 53 -3.60 -0.42 3.53
C LEU A 53 -4.37 -1.14 4.65
N GLU A 54 -4.21 -2.46 4.82
CA GLU A 54 -4.85 -3.20 5.93
C GLU A 54 -4.49 -2.61 7.29
N ASN A 55 -3.28 -2.06 7.45
CA ASN A 55 -2.82 -1.48 8.71
C ASN A 55 -3.37 -0.07 8.99
N PHE A 56 -4.11 0.52 8.04
CA PHE A 56 -4.74 1.83 8.19
C PHE A 56 -6.24 1.73 8.53
N GLN A 57 -6.75 0.52 8.75
CA GLN A 57 -8.13 0.28 9.18
C GLN A 57 -8.13 -0.75 10.31
N GLY A 58 -9.09 -0.66 11.23
CA GLY A 58 -9.20 -1.62 12.32
C GLY A 58 -10.16 -1.18 13.41
N SER A 59 -10.19 -1.92 14.52
CA SER A 59 -10.93 -1.55 15.72
C SER A 59 -10.00 -1.01 16.78
N ILE A 60 -10.48 -0.07 17.58
CA ILE A 60 -9.73 0.46 18.71
C ILE A 60 -9.75 -0.59 19.84
N THR A 61 -8.58 -0.90 20.37
CA THR A 61 -8.42 -1.80 21.52
C THR A 61 -7.83 -1.04 22.71
N ASP A 62 -8.15 -1.48 23.92
CA ASP A 62 -7.48 -1.04 25.14
C ASP A 62 -6.07 -1.65 25.29
N GLU A 63 -5.40 -1.35 26.39
CA GLU A 63 -4.05 -1.84 26.72
C GLU A 63 -4.02 -3.36 26.97
N ASP A 64 -5.16 -3.94 27.31
CA ASP A 64 -5.35 -5.38 27.55
C ASP A 64 -5.78 -6.14 26.28
N GLY A 65 -5.98 -5.43 25.15
CA GLY A 65 -6.38 -5.98 23.86
C GLY A 65 -7.88 -6.21 23.70
N ASN A 66 -8.72 -5.70 24.61
CA ASN A 66 -10.18 -5.75 24.46
C ASN A 66 -10.66 -4.64 23.53
N TYR A 67 -11.68 -4.92 22.71
CA TYR A 67 -12.29 -3.92 21.85
C TYR A 67 -12.98 -2.84 22.67
N VAL A 68 -12.69 -1.58 22.34
CA VAL A 68 -13.47 -0.44 22.82
C VAL A 68 -14.80 -0.43 22.06
N THR A 69 -15.91 -0.57 22.76
CA THR A 69 -17.25 -0.67 22.17
C THR A 69 -18.11 0.57 22.40
N ASP A 70 -19.10 0.77 21.53
CA ASP A 70 -20.15 1.79 21.69
C ASP A 70 -21.23 1.35 22.71
N GLN A 71 -22.25 2.18 22.92
CA GLN A 71 -23.38 1.87 23.79
C GLN A 71 -24.21 0.63 23.38
N ASN A 72 -24.04 0.14 22.14
CA ASN A 72 -24.69 -1.05 21.61
C ASN A 72 -23.78 -2.29 21.64
N ASN A 73 -22.60 -2.18 22.27
CA ASN A 73 -21.59 -3.23 22.33
C ASN A 73 -20.98 -3.58 20.96
N LEU A 74 -20.96 -2.64 20.02
CA LEU A 74 -20.28 -2.75 18.73
C LEU A 74 -18.86 -2.14 18.84
N PRO A 75 -17.81 -2.79 18.30
CA PRO A 75 -16.47 -2.22 18.29
C PRO A 75 -16.43 -0.86 17.60
N ILE A 76 -15.73 0.11 18.20
CA ILE A 76 -15.45 1.38 17.55
C ILE A 76 -14.31 1.13 16.55
N GLU A 77 -14.64 1.31 15.27
CA GLU A 77 -13.71 1.13 14.16
C GLU A 77 -13.10 2.47 13.73
N TYR A 78 -11.88 2.39 13.20
CA TYR A 78 -11.24 3.46 12.46
C TYR A 78 -10.98 2.99 11.03
N ASP A 79 -11.18 3.91 10.09
CA ASP A 79 -10.85 3.69 8.70
C ASP A 79 -10.08 4.90 8.18
N ASN A 80 -8.76 4.82 8.27
CA ASN A 80 -7.86 5.81 7.72
C ASN A 80 -7.49 5.50 6.28
N ARG A 81 -8.20 4.58 5.58
CA ARG A 81 -7.96 4.39 4.16
C ARG A 81 -8.07 5.72 3.45
N ASN A 82 -9.10 6.54 3.72
CA ASN A 82 -9.27 7.87 3.11
C ASN A 82 -8.16 8.89 3.44
N LEU A 83 -7.27 8.64 4.39
CA LEU A 83 -6.01 9.39 4.52
C LEU A 83 -4.99 9.02 3.43
N TRP A 84 -5.35 8.14 2.49
CA TRP A 84 -4.66 7.90 1.22
C TRP A 84 -4.50 9.18 0.38
N GLU A 85 -5.16 10.29 0.71
CA GLU A 85 -4.84 11.61 0.15
C GLU A 85 -3.37 12.02 0.40
N LEU A 86 -2.67 11.42 1.37
CA LEU A 86 -1.21 11.52 1.54
C LEU A 86 -0.41 10.50 0.69
N LEU A 87 -1.09 9.53 0.08
CA LEU A 87 -0.56 8.52 -0.82
C LEU A 87 -1.05 8.81 -2.24
N GLU A 88 -0.55 9.89 -2.82
CA GLU A 88 -0.89 10.34 -4.17
C GLU A 88 -0.26 9.40 -5.22
N ILE A 89 -0.97 8.35 -5.63
CA ILE A 89 -0.59 7.56 -6.82
C ILE A 89 -1.13 8.28 -8.05
N ILE A 90 -0.40 9.30 -8.50
CA ILE A 90 -0.67 9.98 -9.76
C ILE A 90 -0.27 9.05 -10.90
N LYS A 91 -1.24 8.48 -11.61
CA LYS A 91 -0.98 7.95 -12.95
C LYS A 91 -0.71 9.15 -13.86
N TRP A 92 0.55 9.39 -14.19
CA TRP A 92 0.92 10.28 -15.30
C TRP A 92 0.49 9.64 -16.62
N GLY A 93 -0.80 9.74 -16.93
CA GLY A 93 -1.32 9.57 -18.28
C GLY A 93 -1.32 10.93 -18.95
N LEU A 94 -0.84 11.01 -20.20
CA LEU A 94 -1.09 12.20 -21.00
C LEU A 94 -2.59 12.44 -21.06
N TYR A 95 -3.04 13.60 -20.57
CA TYR A 95 -4.32 14.15 -20.98
C TYR A 95 -4.23 14.39 -22.49
N VAL A 96 -4.87 13.51 -23.28
CA VAL A 96 -5.01 13.68 -24.72
C VAL A 96 -6.34 14.38 -24.93
N PRO A 97 -6.38 15.72 -25.12
CA PRO A 97 -7.59 16.38 -25.57
C PRO A 97 -8.01 15.74 -26.89
N GLU A 98 -9.32 15.50 -27.07
CA GLU A 98 -9.94 14.71 -28.17
C GLU A 98 -9.51 15.08 -29.60
N LYS A 99 -8.74 16.16 -29.80
CA LYS A 99 -8.36 16.70 -31.11
C LYS A 99 -6.90 16.45 -31.53
N TYR A 100 -6.07 15.77 -30.73
CA TYR A 100 -4.65 15.55 -31.05
C TYR A 100 -4.25 14.08 -30.97
N THR A 101 -4.93 13.24 -31.74
CA THR A 101 -4.51 11.86 -32.00
C THR A 101 -3.55 11.87 -33.19
N ASP A 102 -2.25 11.66 -32.95
CA ASP A 102 -1.50 10.75 -33.84
C ASP A 102 -0.07 10.39 -33.43
N ARG A 103 0.49 10.91 -32.32
CA ARG A 103 1.86 10.50 -31.93
C ARG A 103 1.98 10.30 -30.41
N ILE A 104 1.90 9.05 -29.99
CA ILE A 104 2.26 8.61 -28.64
C ILE A 104 3.78 8.71 -28.52
N ARG A 105 4.28 9.58 -27.65
CA ARG A 105 5.69 9.62 -27.24
C ARG A 105 5.79 9.13 -25.80
N HIS A 106 6.39 7.96 -25.60
CA HIS A 106 6.73 7.47 -24.26
C HIS A 106 8.05 8.11 -23.84
N GLN A 107 8.03 8.90 -22.76
CA GLN A 107 9.23 9.45 -22.14
C GLN A 107 9.16 9.23 -20.64
N ILE A 108 10.28 8.88 -20.03
CA ILE A 108 10.47 8.81 -18.59
C ILE A 108 11.40 9.97 -18.23
N ILE A 109 10.93 10.88 -17.38
CA ILE A 109 11.71 12.02 -16.90
C ILE A 109 11.92 11.83 -15.41
N ILE A 110 13.18 11.77 -14.97
CA ILE A 110 13.56 11.60 -13.56
C ILE A 110 14.19 12.91 -13.10
N HIS A 111 13.60 13.55 -12.08
CA HIS A 111 14.19 14.71 -11.42
C HIS A 111 14.87 14.29 -10.13
N SER A 112 16.08 14.79 -9.92
CA SER A 112 16.84 14.69 -8.67
C SER A 112 16.93 16.10 -8.10
N TYR A 113 16.47 16.30 -6.86
CA TYR A 113 16.66 17.55 -6.15
C TYR A 113 17.69 17.31 -5.05
N THR A 114 18.84 17.96 -5.15
CA THR A 114 19.79 18.08 -4.05
C THR A 114 19.40 19.29 -3.21
N HIS A 115 19.30 19.10 -1.90
CA HIS A 115 19.14 20.21 -0.98
C HIS A 115 20.48 20.97 -0.94
N GLU A 116 20.54 22.17 -1.47
CA GLU A 116 21.67 23.07 -1.19
C GLU A 116 21.54 23.61 0.24
N VAL A 117 22.69 23.63 0.93
CA VAL A 117 22.91 23.96 2.35
C VAL A 117 22.69 25.44 2.63
#